data_AF-F0GGZ2-F1
#
_entry.id   AF-F0GGZ2-F1
#
_cell.length_a   1.000
_cell.length_b   1.000
_cell.length_c   1.000
_cell.angle_alpha   90.00
_cell.angle_beta   90.00
_cell.angle_gamma   90.00
#
_symmetry.space_group_name_H-M   'P 1'
#
loop_
_entity.id
_entity.type
_entity.pdbx_description
1 polymer ?
#
loop_
_entity_poly.entity_id
_entity_poly.type
_entity_poly.pdbx_seq_one_letter_code
_entity_poly.pdbx_strand_id
1 'polypeptide(L)'
;CHNPTGVDLDEGQWEKLIDVIEARGLLPFVDMAYQGFGAGLDADAFAVRELARRGVPALVANSFSKNFSLYGERVGGLSVVCEDAAAVDRVLGQLAGAVRSNYSNPQTYGAKVVAAVLDTPALRKQWEEELSAMCRRIARMRQAIHDGLRDHVSGEALTRYVKQRGMFTYTGLTESQVDALREVHGVYILRSGRMCVAGLNDSNVGIVADAIGKVLKSGV
;
A
#
# COMPACT_ATOMS: atom_id res chain seq x y z
N CYS A 1 -0.93 -4.62 1.69
CA CYS A 1 -1.47 -3.27 1.98
C CYS A 1 -2.43 -2.81 0.89
N HIS A 2 -3.61 -3.42 0.81
CA HIS A 2 -4.62 -3.08 -0.19
C HIS A 2 -5.04 -1.61 -0.09
N ASN A 3 -5.10 -0.93 -1.22
CA ASN A 3 -5.65 0.42 -1.36
C ASN A 3 -6.94 0.29 -2.18
N PRO A 4 -8.12 0.59 -1.60
CA PRO A 4 -8.30 1.61 -0.55
C PRO A 4 -8.62 1.09 0.85
N THR A 5 -8.75 -0.23 1.04
CA THR A 5 -9.36 -0.78 2.26
C THR A 5 -8.39 -1.04 3.42
N GLY A 6 -7.10 -1.26 3.16
CA GLY A 6 -6.15 -1.75 4.16
C GLY A 6 -6.41 -3.19 4.61
N VAL A 7 -7.34 -3.91 3.99
CA VAL A 7 -7.61 -5.34 4.25
C VAL A 7 -6.75 -6.18 3.33
N ASP A 8 -5.89 -7.01 3.91
CA ASP A 8 -5.00 -7.90 3.17
C ASP A 8 -5.43 -9.36 3.38
N LEU A 9 -5.17 -10.20 2.39
CA LEU A 9 -5.23 -11.64 2.55
C LEU A 9 -4.10 -12.09 3.49
N ASP A 10 -4.38 -13.08 4.33
CA ASP A 10 -3.33 -13.82 5.04
C ASP A 10 -2.60 -14.81 4.12
N GLU A 11 -1.50 -15.39 4.59
CA GLU A 11 -0.67 -16.31 3.79
C GLU A 11 -1.46 -17.54 3.32
N GLY A 12 -2.30 -18.14 4.19
CA GLY A 12 -3.10 -19.31 3.82
C GLY A 12 -4.23 -18.98 2.83
N GLN A 13 -4.76 -17.76 2.85
CA GLN A 13 -5.68 -17.26 1.84
C GLN A 13 -4.98 -17.02 0.50
N TRP A 14 -3.74 -16.51 0.54
CA TRP A 14 -2.91 -16.37 -0.66
C TRP A 14 -2.61 -17.72 -1.30
N GLU A 15 -2.22 -18.73 -0.52
CA GLU A 15 -1.96 -20.09 -1.04
C GLU A 15 -3.19 -20.65 -1.78
N LYS A 16 -4.38 -20.57 -1.16
CA LYS A 16 -5.64 -20.99 -1.78
C LYS A 16 -5.96 -20.22 -3.06
N LEU A 17 -5.68 -18.93 -3.09
CA LEU A 17 -5.89 -18.12 -4.30
C LEU A 17 -4.92 -18.54 -5.41
N ILE A 18 -3.67 -18.84 -5.07
CA ILE A 18 -2.67 -19.30 -6.05
C ILE A 18 -3.05 -20.68 -6.59
N ASP A 19 -3.61 -21.57 -5.77
CA ASP A 19 -4.17 -22.86 -6.26
C ASP A 19 -5.23 -22.64 -7.35
N VAL A 20 -6.12 -21.66 -7.16
CA VAL A 20 -7.15 -21.32 -8.16
C VAL A 20 -6.53 -20.71 -9.42
N ILE A 21 -5.52 -19.85 -9.26
CA ILE A 21 -4.78 -19.24 -10.37
C ILE A 21 -4.17 -20.33 -11.25
N GLU A 22 -3.48 -21.29 -10.65
CA GLU A 22 -2.87 -22.42 -11.37
C GLU A 22 -3.91 -23.33 -12.02
N ALA A 23 -4.90 -23.79 -11.25
CA ALA A 23 -5.90 -24.73 -11.73
C ALA A 23 -6.70 -24.19 -12.94
N ARG A 24 -6.78 -22.86 -13.07
CA ARG A 24 -7.51 -22.18 -14.14
C ARG A 24 -6.59 -21.55 -15.19
N GLY A 25 -5.28 -21.68 -15.08
CA GLY A 25 -4.31 -21.07 -15.99
C GLY A 25 -4.45 -19.54 -16.08
N LEU A 26 -4.72 -18.87 -14.95
CA LEU A 26 -4.87 -17.41 -14.91
C LEU A 26 -3.50 -16.75 -14.89
N LEU A 27 -3.41 -15.54 -15.46
CA LEU A 27 -2.22 -14.70 -15.43
C LEU A 27 -2.36 -13.62 -14.35
N PRO A 28 -1.76 -13.80 -13.16
CA PRO A 28 -1.82 -12.80 -12.10
C PRO A 28 -1.00 -11.56 -12.45
N PHE A 29 -1.57 -10.40 -12.13
CA PHE A 29 -0.88 -9.11 -12.14
C PHE A 29 -0.90 -8.55 -10.71
N VAL A 30 0.25 -8.59 -10.05
CA VAL A 30 0.44 -8.11 -8.68
C VAL A 30 0.89 -6.64 -8.69
N ASP A 31 0.14 -5.78 -8.00
CA ASP A 31 0.52 -4.39 -7.70
C ASP A 31 1.09 -4.30 -6.27
N MET A 32 2.39 -4.04 -6.16
CA MET A 32 3.16 -3.98 -4.92
C MET A 32 3.73 -2.57 -4.68
N ALA A 33 2.84 -1.59 -4.47
CA ALA A 33 3.24 -0.19 -4.25
C ALA A 33 3.66 0.16 -2.80
N TYR A 34 3.47 -0.75 -1.83
CA TYR A 34 3.57 -0.47 -0.38
C TYR A 34 4.48 -1.45 0.38
N GLN A 35 5.42 -2.11 -0.30
CA GLN A 35 6.34 -3.04 0.36
C GLN A 35 7.06 -2.38 1.54
N GLY A 36 6.96 -3.00 2.72
CA GLY A 36 7.47 -2.50 3.99
C GLY A 36 6.39 -1.89 4.90
N PHE A 37 5.26 -1.43 4.37
CA PHE A 37 4.19 -0.80 5.15
C PHE A 37 3.17 -1.78 5.76
N GLY A 38 3.29 -3.08 5.47
CA GLY A 38 2.43 -4.12 6.03
C GLY A 38 3.08 -4.77 7.24
N ALA A 39 3.68 -5.94 7.02
CA ALA A 39 4.38 -6.74 8.03
C ALA A 39 5.92 -6.62 7.93
N GLY A 40 6.44 -5.86 6.96
CA GLY A 40 7.87 -5.67 6.72
C GLY A 40 8.26 -6.00 5.29
N LEU A 41 9.51 -5.69 4.89
CA LEU A 41 9.95 -5.81 3.50
C LEU A 41 9.84 -7.23 2.95
N ASP A 42 10.28 -8.23 3.71
CA ASP A 42 10.26 -9.63 3.29
C ASP A 42 8.86 -10.23 3.32
N ALA A 43 8.13 -10.02 4.43
CA ALA A 43 6.77 -10.54 4.60
C ALA A 43 5.79 -9.95 3.57
N ASP A 44 5.92 -8.66 3.25
CA ASP A 44 5.05 -8.02 2.25
C ASP A 44 5.27 -8.55 0.82
N ALA A 45 6.38 -9.25 0.57
CA ALA A 45 6.69 -9.87 -0.72
C ALA A 45 6.21 -11.33 -0.84
N PHE A 46 5.52 -11.88 0.17
CA PHE A 46 5.09 -13.28 0.24
C PHE A 46 4.40 -13.75 -1.06
N ALA A 47 3.33 -13.07 -1.49
CA ALA A 47 2.54 -13.50 -2.66
C ALA A 47 3.39 -13.57 -3.94
N VAL A 48 4.28 -12.60 -4.16
CA VAL A 48 5.18 -12.57 -5.32
C VAL A 48 6.20 -13.71 -5.24
N ARG A 49 6.79 -13.93 -4.07
CA ARG A 49 7.75 -15.02 -3.84
C ARG A 49 7.09 -16.38 -4.03
N GLU A 50 5.85 -16.55 -3.58
CA GLU A 50 5.12 -17.81 -3.69
C GLU A 50 4.72 -18.13 -5.12
N LEU A 51 4.24 -17.14 -5.88
CA LEU A 51 4.02 -17.28 -7.33
C LEU A 51 5.30 -17.72 -8.05
N ALA A 52 6.43 -17.05 -7.77
CA ALA A 52 7.72 -17.40 -8.37
C ALA A 52 8.22 -18.79 -7.94
N ARG A 53 8.07 -19.16 -6.66
CA ARG A 53 8.47 -20.46 -6.12
C ARG A 53 7.71 -21.61 -6.79
N ARG A 54 6.43 -21.41 -7.08
CA ARG A 54 5.57 -22.37 -7.77
C ARG A 54 5.75 -22.36 -9.30
N GLY A 55 6.56 -21.44 -9.84
CA GLY A 55 6.78 -21.32 -11.27
C GLY A 55 5.56 -20.77 -12.02
N VAL A 56 4.66 -20.06 -11.35
CA VAL A 56 3.48 -19.44 -11.96
C VAL A 56 3.91 -18.20 -12.73
N PRO A 57 3.67 -18.11 -14.06
CA PRO A 57 3.92 -16.89 -14.80
C PRO A 57 3.12 -15.72 -14.21
N ALA A 58 3.76 -14.58 -14.00
CA ALA A 58 3.15 -13.46 -13.29
C ALA A 58 3.75 -12.11 -13.71
N LEU A 59 2.94 -11.05 -13.64
CA LEU A 59 3.41 -9.67 -13.76
C LEU A 59 3.45 -9.03 -12.37
N VAL A 60 4.49 -8.27 -12.08
CA VAL A 60 4.65 -7.56 -10.81
C VAL A 60 5.00 -6.12 -11.10
N ALA A 61 4.08 -5.21 -10.82
CA ALA A 61 4.35 -3.78 -10.78
C ALA A 61 4.74 -3.38 -9.36
N ASN A 62 5.89 -2.75 -9.19
CA ASN A 62 6.32 -2.21 -7.91
C ASN A 62 6.55 -0.70 -8.01
N SER A 63 6.43 0.00 -6.88
CA SER A 63 6.65 1.44 -6.80
C SER A 63 7.55 1.79 -5.63
N PHE A 64 8.48 2.71 -5.87
CA PHE A 64 9.29 3.32 -4.82
C PHE A 64 8.73 4.65 -4.31
N SER A 65 7.56 5.07 -4.80
CA SER A 65 6.97 6.36 -4.40
C SER A 65 6.73 6.47 -2.89
N LYS A 66 6.40 5.35 -2.22
CA LYS A 66 5.99 5.37 -0.80
C LYS A 66 7.13 4.94 0.12
N ASN A 67 7.76 3.81 -0.18
CA ASN A 67 8.80 3.24 0.69
C ASN A 67 10.13 4.00 0.64
N PHE A 68 10.40 4.73 -0.45
CA PHE A 68 11.51 5.69 -0.55
C PHE A 68 11.05 7.15 -0.44
N SER A 69 9.75 7.40 -0.28
CA SER A 69 9.17 8.75 -0.32
C SER A 69 9.48 9.55 -1.60
N LEU A 70 9.81 8.88 -2.71
CA LEU A 70 10.15 9.48 -4.00
C LEU A 70 8.90 9.64 -4.89
N TYR A 71 7.87 10.30 -4.37
CA TYR A 71 6.59 10.46 -5.06
C TYR A 71 6.73 11.18 -6.42
N GLY A 72 7.46 12.30 -6.44
CA GLY A 72 7.64 13.15 -7.63
C GLY A 72 8.60 12.57 -8.66
N GLU A 73 9.54 11.71 -8.25
CA GLU A 73 10.55 11.13 -9.14
C GLU A 73 10.01 10.00 -10.03
N ARG A 74 8.81 9.51 -9.74
CA ARG A 74 8.13 8.48 -10.55
C ARG A 74 8.96 7.21 -10.73
N VAL A 75 9.60 6.74 -9.66
CA VAL A 75 10.41 5.51 -9.68
C VAL A 75 9.54 4.28 -9.38
N GLY A 76 9.66 3.26 -10.23
CA GLY A 76 8.99 1.97 -10.11
C GLY A 76 9.59 0.95 -11.07
N GLY A 77 8.98 -0.23 -11.16
CA GLY A 77 9.43 -1.30 -12.03
C GLY A 77 8.28 -2.22 -12.46
N LEU A 78 8.49 -2.92 -13.57
CA LEU A 78 7.69 -4.04 -14.01
C LEU A 78 8.60 -5.26 -14.11
N SER A 79 8.30 -6.30 -13.33
CA SER A 79 8.97 -7.60 -13.43
C SER A 79 8.00 -8.62 -14.00
N VAL A 80 8.49 -9.57 -14.80
CA VAL A 80 7.70 -10.66 -15.35
C VAL A 80 8.37 -11.99 -14.99
N VAL A 81 7.65 -12.85 -14.27
CA VAL A 81 8.04 -14.24 -14.04
C VAL A 81 7.71 -15.02 -15.30
N CYS A 82 8.74 -15.58 -15.94
CA CYS A 82 8.61 -16.33 -17.19
C CYS A 82 8.93 -17.81 -16.95
N GLU A 83 8.42 -18.65 -17.83
CA GLU A 83 8.57 -20.12 -17.78
C GLU A 83 10.03 -20.56 -18.02
N ASP A 84 10.74 -19.85 -18.89
CA ASP A 84 12.12 -20.13 -19.26
C ASP A 84 12.87 -18.87 -19.74
N ALA A 85 14.19 -19.01 -19.95
CA ALA A 85 15.05 -17.93 -20.40
C ALA A 85 14.69 -17.41 -21.81
N ALA A 86 14.22 -18.27 -22.71
CA ALA A 86 13.85 -17.86 -24.06
C ALA A 86 12.57 -16.99 -24.05
N ALA A 87 11.65 -17.27 -23.14
CA ALA A 87 10.47 -16.45 -22.89
C ALA A 87 10.86 -15.09 -22.31
N VAL A 88 11.83 -15.04 -21.38
CA VAL A 88 12.37 -13.77 -20.85
C VAL A 88 12.83 -12.86 -21.98
N ASP A 89 13.64 -13.37 -22.91
CA ASP A 89 14.16 -12.57 -24.03
C ASP A 89 13.05 -12.00 -24.93
N ARG A 90 12.06 -12.84 -25.27
CA ARG A 90 10.90 -12.41 -26.08
C ARG A 90 10.06 -11.35 -25.36
N VAL A 91 9.76 -11.58 -24.08
CA VAL A 91 8.97 -10.64 -23.26
C VAL A 91 9.70 -9.32 -23.12
N LEU A 92 11.00 -9.34 -22.80
CA LEU A 92 11.81 -8.14 -22.66
C LEU A 92 11.86 -7.34 -23.96
N GLY A 93 11.98 -8.01 -25.11
CA GLY A 93 11.93 -7.36 -26.42
C GLY A 93 10.60 -6.63 -26.68
N GLN A 94 9.47 -7.26 -26.35
CA GLN A 94 8.15 -6.63 -26.49
C GLN A 94 7.96 -5.45 -25.53
N LEU A 95 8.40 -5.59 -24.27
CA LEU A 95 8.34 -4.51 -23.29
C LEU A 95 9.21 -3.32 -23.70
N ALA A 96 10.44 -3.57 -24.20
CA ALA A 96 11.31 -2.52 -24.70
C ALA A 96 10.70 -1.79 -25.91
N GLY A 97 10.05 -2.52 -26.82
CA GLY A 97 9.29 -1.95 -27.93
C GLY A 97 8.17 -1.02 -27.46
N ALA A 98 7.35 -1.49 -26.51
CA ALA A 98 6.24 -0.71 -25.94
C ALA A 98 6.72 0.54 -25.18
N VAL A 99 7.81 0.44 -24.41
CA VAL A 99 8.44 1.59 -23.74
C VAL A 99 8.93 2.59 -24.77
N ARG A 100 9.63 2.11 -25.81
CA ARG A 100 10.19 2.97 -26.85
C ARG A 100 9.12 3.77 -27.59
N SER A 101 7.98 3.15 -27.89
CA SER A 101 6.86 3.82 -28.57
C SER A 101 6.04 4.74 -27.68
N ASN A 102 6.14 4.59 -26.35
CA ASN A 102 5.40 5.41 -25.39
C ASN A 102 6.21 6.64 -24.97
N TYR A 103 7.35 6.42 -24.32
CA TYR A 103 8.15 7.50 -23.71
C TYR A 103 9.66 7.39 -23.98
N SER A 104 10.05 6.55 -24.96
CA SER A 104 11.44 6.28 -25.34
C SER A 104 12.24 5.50 -24.27
N ASN A 105 12.53 6.12 -23.13
CA ASN A 105 13.33 5.53 -22.05
C ASN A 105 13.01 6.20 -20.70
N PRO A 106 13.17 5.49 -19.56
CA PRO A 106 12.76 6.00 -18.26
C PRO A 106 13.70 7.10 -17.75
N GLN A 107 13.22 7.92 -16.82
CA GLN A 107 14.07 8.88 -16.12
C GLN A 107 15.22 8.17 -15.40
N THR A 108 16.36 8.87 -15.27
CA THR A 108 17.58 8.31 -14.67
C THR A 108 17.78 8.67 -13.19
N TYR A 109 17.46 9.89 -12.78
CA TYR A 109 17.83 10.43 -11.46
C TYR A 109 17.29 9.59 -10.30
N GLY A 110 15.97 9.43 -10.21
CA GLY A 110 15.36 8.66 -9.12
C GLY A 110 15.75 7.18 -9.12
N ALA A 111 15.96 6.59 -10.31
CA ALA A 111 16.47 5.23 -10.43
C ALA A 111 17.89 5.08 -9.85
N LYS A 112 18.78 6.05 -10.13
CA LYS A 112 20.13 6.09 -9.56
C LYS A 112 20.13 6.31 -8.05
N VAL A 113 19.22 7.13 -7.52
CA VAL A 113 19.09 7.33 -6.06
C VAL A 113 18.68 6.03 -5.38
N VAL A 114 17.66 5.34 -5.90
CA VAL A 114 17.22 4.05 -5.35
C VAL A 114 18.34 3.01 -5.44
N ALA A 115 19.01 2.89 -6.59
CA ALA A 115 20.13 1.97 -6.76
C ALA A 115 21.26 2.27 -5.76
N ALA A 116 21.69 3.53 -5.64
CA ALA A 116 22.76 3.92 -4.73
C ALA A 116 22.45 3.57 -3.26
N VAL A 117 21.20 3.77 -2.82
CA VAL A 117 20.77 3.39 -1.47
C VAL A 117 20.77 1.87 -1.30
N LEU A 118 20.19 1.13 -2.24
CA LEU A 118 20.03 -0.33 -2.11
C LEU A 118 21.35 -1.10 -2.27
N ASP A 119 22.27 -0.59 -3.09
CA ASP A 119 23.58 -1.21 -3.37
C ASP A 119 24.65 -0.85 -2.32
N THR A 120 24.38 0.16 -1.48
CA THR A 120 25.31 0.57 -0.41
C THR A 120 24.80 0.05 0.94
N PRO A 121 25.47 -0.94 1.58
CA PRO A 121 24.95 -1.59 2.79
C PRO A 121 24.57 -0.64 3.93
N ALA A 122 25.37 0.41 4.15
CA ALA A 122 25.09 1.41 5.18
C ALA A 122 23.84 2.24 4.87
N LEU A 123 23.66 2.66 3.61
CA LEU A 123 22.49 3.44 3.19
C LEU A 123 21.23 2.57 3.18
N ARG A 124 21.33 1.32 2.73
CA ARG A 124 20.24 0.36 2.79
C ARG A 124 19.75 0.17 4.22
N LYS A 125 20.67 -0.06 5.15
CA LYS A 125 20.32 -0.21 6.57
C LYS A 125 19.62 1.04 7.12
N GLN A 126 20.14 2.23 6.82
CA GLN A 126 19.49 3.48 7.23
C GLN A 126 18.08 3.60 6.67
N TRP A 127 17.89 3.30 5.37
CA TRP A 127 16.57 3.32 4.73
C TRP A 127 15.60 2.32 5.37
N GLU A 128 16.05 1.10 5.67
CA GLU A 128 15.24 0.08 6.35
C GLU A 128 14.81 0.55 7.75
N GLU A 129 15.70 1.20 8.50
CA GLU A 129 15.42 1.77 9.82
C GLU A 129 14.40 2.92 9.76
N GLU A 130 14.57 3.84 8.81
CA GLU A 130 13.64 4.96 8.56
C GLU A 130 12.25 4.46 8.15
N LEU A 131 12.18 3.52 7.20
CA LEU A 131 10.94 2.90 6.77
C LEU A 131 10.23 2.19 7.93
N SER A 132 10.99 1.45 8.74
CA SER A 132 10.46 0.78 9.93
C SER A 132 9.92 1.80 10.95
N ALA A 133 10.58 2.95 11.13
CA ALA A 133 10.11 4.04 11.97
C ALA A 133 8.79 4.67 11.46
N MET A 134 8.68 4.87 10.14
CA MET A 134 7.43 5.33 9.51
C MET A 134 6.27 4.37 9.78
N CYS A 135 6.52 3.06 9.66
CA CYS A 135 5.52 2.02 9.91
C CYS A 135 5.08 1.98 11.38
N ARG A 136 6.03 2.03 12.32
CA ARG A 136 5.72 2.13 13.76
C ARG A 136 4.87 3.36 14.06
N ARG A 137 5.16 4.51 13.44
CA ARG A 137 4.38 5.73 13.63
C ARG A 137 2.94 5.58 13.10
N ILE A 138 2.75 4.98 11.93
CA ILE A 138 1.42 4.70 11.39
C ILE A 138 0.64 3.77 12.32
N ALA A 139 1.28 2.71 12.84
CA ALA A 139 0.64 1.80 13.80
C ALA A 139 0.22 2.52 15.09
N ARG A 140 1.05 3.44 15.62
CA ARG A 140 0.65 4.29 16.76
C ARG A 140 -0.56 5.16 16.43
N MET A 141 -0.61 5.75 15.23
CA MET A 141 -1.76 6.57 14.81
C MET A 141 -3.03 5.76 14.61
N ARG A 142 -2.92 4.51 14.14
CA ARG A 142 -4.02 3.55 14.09
C ARG A 142 -4.59 3.27 15.47
N GLN A 143 -3.72 3.06 16.46
CA GLN A 143 -4.13 2.86 17.85
C GLN A 143 -4.77 4.12 18.44
N ALA A 144 -4.17 5.29 18.22
CA ALA A 144 -4.67 6.55 18.75
C ALA A 144 -6.06 6.92 18.18
N ILE A 145 -6.29 6.76 16.88
CA ILE A 145 -7.61 7.03 16.29
C ILE A 145 -8.64 5.98 16.71
N HIS A 146 -8.24 4.71 16.85
CA HIS A 146 -9.09 3.67 17.44
C HIS A 146 -9.54 4.08 18.84
N ASP A 147 -8.59 4.46 19.70
CA ASP A 147 -8.87 4.76 21.09
C ASP A 147 -9.76 5.99 21.28
N GLY A 148 -9.58 7.00 20.42
CA GLY A 148 -10.42 8.20 20.39
C GLY A 148 -11.83 7.97 19.86
N LEU A 149 -12.07 6.89 19.13
CA LEU A 149 -13.39 6.55 18.55
C LEU A 149 -14.19 5.52 19.36
N ARG A 150 -13.64 4.99 20.46
CA ARG A 150 -14.27 3.93 21.27
C ARG A 150 -15.67 4.28 21.77
N ASP A 151 -15.93 5.55 22.07
CA ASP A 151 -17.23 6.03 22.56
C ASP A 151 -18.22 6.37 21.43
N HIS A 152 -17.80 6.25 20.17
CA HIS A 152 -18.56 6.65 18.98
C HIS A 152 -18.78 5.51 17.99
N VAL A 153 -17.89 4.51 17.98
CA VAL A 153 -17.90 3.38 17.05
C VAL A 153 -17.61 2.11 17.83
N SER A 154 -18.29 1.02 17.49
CA SER A 154 -18.11 -0.28 18.17
C SER A 154 -17.95 -1.43 17.18
N GLY A 155 -17.62 -2.62 17.70
CA GLY A 155 -17.54 -3.85 16.92
C GLY A 155 -16.48 -3.82 15.81
N GLU A 156 -16.81 -4.40 14.66
CA GLU A 156 -15.89 -4.48 13.51
C GLU A 156 -15.53 -3.11 12.94
N ALA A 157 -16.46 -2.16 12.97
CA ALA A 157 -16.25 -0.79 12.53
C ALA A 157 -15.21 -0.05 13.38
N LEU A 158 -15.04 -0.41 14.65
CA LEU A 158 -13.95 0.11 15.48
C LEU A 158 -12.67 -0.71 15.26
N THR A 159 -12.79 -2.03 15.27
CA THR A 159 -11.65 -2.96 15.20
C THR A 159 -10.83 -2.80 13.91
N ARG A 160 -11.43 -2.34 12.80
CA ARG A 160 -10.73 -2.13 11.54
C ARG A 160 -9.55 -1.16 11.63
N TYR A 161 -9.60 -0.15 12.50
CA TYR A 161 -8.52 0.85 12.60
C TYR A 161 -7.18 0.21 12.97
N VAL A 162 -7.23 -0.83 13.82
CA VAL A 162 -6.05 -1.57 14.30
C VAL A 162 -5.78 -2.87 13.53
N LYS A 163 -6.79 -3.53 12.96
CA LYS A 163 -6.59 -4.75 12.15
C LYS A 163 -6.08 -4.48 10.73
N GLN A 164 -6.50 -3.38 10.12
CA GLN A 164 -6.09 -3.02 8.75
C GLN A 164 -4.63 -2.54 8.72
N ARG A 165 -3.97 -2.76 7.58
CA ARG A 165 -2.56 -2.45 7.36
C ARG A 165 -2.34 -1.34 6.35
N GLY A 166 -1.11 -0.84 6.28
CA GLY A 166 -0.70 0.21 5.34
C GLY A 166 -1.17 1.61 5.73
N MET A 167 -1.23 2.50 4.74
CA MET A 167 -1.47 3.94 4.97
C MET A 167 -2.94 4.32 5.12
N PHE A 168 -3.88 3.45 4.76
CA PHE A 168 -5.29 3.81 4.58
C PHE A 168 -6.24 2.94 5.40
N THR A 169 -7.43 3.49 5.67
CA THR A 169 -8.57 2.79 6.25
C THR A 169 -9.85 3.30 5.59
N TYR A 170 -10.85 2.45 5.43
CA TYR A 170 -12.22 2.92 5.19
C TYR A 170 -12.90 3.24 6.51
N THR A 171 -13.37 4.47 6.68
CA THR A 171 -14.09 4.92 7.88
C THR A 171 -15.55 4.50 7.88
N GLY A 172 -16.09 4.03 6.76
CA GLY A 172 -17.51 3.70 6.61
C GLY A 172 -18.46 4.90 6.75
N LEU A 173 -17.91 6.11 6.76
CA LEU A 173 -18.70 7.34 6.71
C LEU A 173 -19.39 7.44 5.34
N THR A 174 -20.64 7.91 5.35
CA THR A 174 -21.39 8.22 4.13
C THR A 174 -20.81 9.46 3.44
N GLU A 175 -21.17 9.69 2.18
CA GLU A 175 -20.75 10.91 1.47
C GLU A 175 -21.18 12.19 2.21
N SER A 176 -22.40 12.23 2.76
CA SER A 176 -22.93 13.35 3.54
C SER A 176 -22.11 13.60 4.81
N GLN A 177 -21.70 12.54 5.50
CA GLN A 177 -20.84 12.63 6.67
C GLN A 177 -19.42 13.13 6.32
N VAL A 178 -18.87 12.71 5.19
CA VAL A 178 -17.58 13.23 4.70
C VAL A 178 -17.69 14.70 4.32
N ASP A 179 -18.78 15.10 3.66
CA ASP A 179 -19.03 16.50 3.32
C ASP A 179 -19.17 17.37 4.60
N ALA A 180 -19.86 16.87 5.64
CA ALA A 180 -19.93 17.53 6.95
C ALA A 180 -18.57 17.65 7.66
N LEU A 181 -17.73 16.61 7.61
CA LEU A 181 -16.35 16.67 8.12
C LEU A 181 -15.55 17.80 7.48
N ARG A 182 -15.69 17.97 6.16
CA ARG A 182 -15.03 19.04 5.41
C ARG A 182 -15.57 20.41 5.81
N GLU A 183 -16.87 20.58 5.74
CA GLU A 183 -17.52 21.90 5.81
C GLU A 183 -17.58 22.46 7.22
N VAL A 184 -17.81 21.60 8.22
CA VAL A 184 -17.96 22.01 9.63
C VAL A 184 -16.64 21.93 10.39
N HIS A 185 -15.83 20.91 10.10
CA HIS A 185 -14.63 20.60 10.89
C HIS A 185 -13.32 20.84 10.16
N GLY A 186 -13.34 21.14 8.85
CA GLY A 186 -12.13 21.32 8.06
C GLY A 186 -11.29 20.04 7.94
N VAL A 187 -11.89 18.86 8.13
CA VAL A 187 -11.21 17.56 8.04
C VAL A 187 -11.49 16.94 6.66
N TYR A 188 -10.44 16.78 5.86
CA TYR A 188 -10.54 16.30 4.49
C TYR A 188 -10.15 14.83 4.38
N ILE A 189 -11.11 13.98 4.02
CA ILE A 189 -10.88 12.60 3.59
C ILE A 189 -11.53 12.39 2.22
N LEU A 190 -11.26 11.26 1.55
CA LEU A 190 -11.96 11.00 0.29
C LEU A 190 -13.46 10.85 0.55
N ARG A 191 -14.29 11.35 -0.37
CA ARG A 191 -15.76 11.25 -0.32
C ARG A 191 -16.27 9.82 -0.23
N SER A 192 -15.46 8.83 -0.64
CA SER A 192 -15.72 7.40 -0.42
C SER A 192 -15.59 6.93 1.04
N GLY A 193 -15.09 7.77 1.95
CA GLY A 193 -14.76 7.41 3.32
C GLY A 193 -13.34 6.85 3.48
N ARG A 194 -12.49 6.85 2.45
CA ARG A 194 -11.08 6.47 2.60
C ARG A 194 -10.31 7.58 3.31
N MET A 195 -9.75 7.25 4.48
CA MET A 195 -8.89 8.13 5.26
C MET A 195 -7.42 7.68 5.19
N CYS A 196 -6.51 8.65 5.06
CA CYS A 196 -5.07 8.41 5.15
C CYS A 196 -4.62 8.48 6.61
N VAL A 197 -4.39 7.33 7.25
CA VAL A 197 -3.90 7.26 8.63
C VAL A 197 -2.49 7.85 8.73
N ALA A 198 -1.70 7.79 7.66
CA ALA A 198 -0.40 8.44 7.62
C ALA A 198 -0.46 9.97 7.74
N GLY A 199 -1.61 10.61 7.46
CA GLY A 199 -1.82 12.05 7.69
C GLY A 199 -2.09 12.44 9.15
N LEU A 200 -2.37 11.45 10.02
CA LEU A 200 -2.55 11.68 11.45
C LEU A 200 -1.19 11.82 12.15
N ASN A 201 -1.15 12.58 13.23
CA ASN A 201 -0.03 12.75 14.14
C ASN A 201 -0.55 13.10 15.55
N ASP A 202 0.35 13.19 16.53
CA ASP A 202 -0.02 13.38 17.94
C ASP A 202 -0.77 14.71 18.18
N SER A 203 -0.58 15.73 17.34
CA SER A 203 -1.27 17.02 17.50
C SER A 203 -2.67 17.07 16.87
N ASN A 204 -2.97 16.21 15.89
CA ASN A 204 -4.24 16.25 15.16
C ASN A 204 -5.16 15.04 15.39
N VAL A 205 -4.65 13.90 15.88
CA VAL A 205 -5.45 12.66 15.96
C VAL A 205 -6.68 12.81 16.86
N GLY A 206 -6.55 13.53 17.98
CA GLY A 206 -7.68 13.82 18.87
C GLY A 206 -8.73 14.73 18.22
N ILE A 207 -8.29 15.74 17.46
CA ILE A 207 -9.17 16.67 16.73
C ILE A 207 -9.98 15.89 15.67
N VAL A 208 -9.31 15.01 14.93
CA VAL A 208 -9.95 14.18 13.90
C VAL A 208 -10.93 13.18 14.52
N ALA A 209 -10.55 12.53 15.63
CA ALA A 209 -11.43 11.60 16.34
C ALA A 209 -12.72 12.29 16.82
N ASP A 210 -12.59 13.47 17.45
CA ASP A 210 -13.72 14.28 17.91
C ASP A 210 -14.62 14.74 16.76
N ALA A 211 -14.04 15.20 15.64
CA ALA A 211 -14.81 15.58 14.45
C ALA A 211 -15.62 14.41 13.88
N ILE A 212 -15.00 13.24 13.73
CA ILE A 212 -15.69 12.02 13.29
C ILE A 212 -16.80 11.66 14.28
N GLY A 213 -16.50 11.72 15.58
CA GLY A 213 -17.44 11.41 16.65
C GLY A 213 -18.66 12.32 16.68
N LYS A 214 -18.49 13.61 16.37
CA LYS A 214 -19.58 14.60 16.24
C LYS A 214 -20.45 14.33 15.01
N VAL A 215 -19.82 14.08 13.87
CA VAL A 215 -20.54 13.77 12.61
C VAL A 215 -21.36 12.48 12.72
N LEU A 216 -20.83 11.45 13.37
CA LEU A 216 -21.57 10.21 13.61
C LEU A 216 -22.80 10.40 14.53
N LYS A 217 -22.75 11.36 15.45
CA LYS A 217 -23.86 11.69 16.36
C LYS A 217 -24.92 12.58 15.73
N SER A 218 -24.55 13.43 14.76
CA SER A 218 -25.46 14.42 14.18
C SER A 218 -26.52 13.82 13.26
N GLY A 219 -26.44 12.53 12.92
CA GLY A 219 -27.44 11.84 12.07
C GLY A 219 -27.49 12.33 10.63
N VAL A 220 -26.45 13.05 10.19
CA VAL A 220 -26.20 13.42 8.79
C VAL A 220 -25.64 12.22 8.04
#